data_AF-A0A933RGZ0-F1
#
_entry.id   AF-A0A933RGZ0-F1
#
_cell.length_a   1.000
_cell.length_b   1.000
_cell.length_c   1.000
_cell.angle_alpha   90.00
_cell.angle_beta   90.00
_cell.angle_gamma   90.00
#
_symmetry.space_group_name_H-M   'P 1'
#
loop_
_entity.id
_entity.type
_entity.pdbx_description
1 polymer ?
#
loop_
_entity_poly.entity_id
_entity_poly.type
_entity_poly.pdbx_seq_one_letter_code
_entity_poly.pdbx_strand_id
1 'polypeptide(L)'
;MQLHEEAGAVRRETLLPVPREEAWAAVCDDDWLGLEREERRAVDEEVVEGRRLSFTWDGDDGGRTLVDITLDDAEDGTRVTVVELPLVTLRAVGASVAARAADGPRMLACA
;
A
#
# COMPACT_ATOMS: atom_id res chain seq x y z
N MET A 1 -7.59 -18.88 3.09
CA MET A 1 -6.80 -17.64 2.88
C MET A 1 -7.21 -17.05 1.54
N GLN A 2 -8.30 -16.26 1.48
CA GLN A 2 -8.89 -15.86 0.19
C GLN A 2 -9.44 -14.42 0.17
N LEU A 3 -8.99 -13.56 1.09
CA LEU A 3 -9.39 -12.14 1.09
C LEU A 3 -8.68 -11.30 -0.01
N HIS A 4 -7.67 -11.87 -0.67
CA HIS A 4 -6.85 -11.17 -1.67
C HIS A 4 -7.51 -11.16 -3.06
N GLU A 5 -8.26 -12.21 -3.41
CA GLU A 5 -8.85 -12.36 -4.75
C GLU A 5 -10.16 -11.59 -4.92
N GLU A 6 -10.98 -11.44 -3.87
CA GLU A 6 -12.29 -10.77 -3.96
C GLU A 6 -12.20 -9.23 -3.93
N ALA A 7 -11.03 -8.68 -3.60
CA ALA A 7 -10.81 -7.26 -3.30
C ALA A 7 -9.92 -6.52 -4.34
N GLY A 8 -9.29 -7.26 -5.27
CA GLY A 8 -8.30 -6.70 -6.20
C GLY A 8 -7.03 -6.17 -5.51
N ALA A 9 -6.87 -6.47 -4.21
CA ALA A 9 -5.72 -6.07 -3.41
C ALA A 9 -4.56 -7.04 -3.63
N VAL A 10 -3.41 -6.52 -4.05
CA VAL A 10 -2.23 -7.33 -4.35
C VAL A 10 -1.14 -7.04 -3.32
N ARG A 11 -0.55 -8.09 -2.75
CA ARG A 11 0.68 -7.99 -1.95
C ARG A 11 1.77 -8.81 -2.62
N ARG A 12 2.91 -8.18 -2.89
CA ARG A 12 4.11 -8.80 -3.41
C ARG A 12 5.25 -8.60 -2.42
N GLU A 13 6.10 -9.60 -2.31
CA GLU A 13 7.28 -9.56 -1.45
C GLU A 13 8.47 -10.09 -2.23
N THR A 14 9.57 -9.32 -2.20
CA THR A 14 10.81 -9.64 -2.89
C THR A 14 11.98 -9.40 -1.95
N LEU A 15 12.92 -10.33 -1.90
CA LEU A 15 14.20 -10.14 -1.23
C LEU A 15 15.21 -9.60 -2.23
N LEU A 16 15.75 -8.42 -1.96
CA LEU A 16 16.84 -7.83 -2.74
C LEU A 16 18.17 -8.09 -2.01
N PRO A 17 19.20 -8.61 -2.70
CA PRO A 17 20.51 -8.88 -2.11
C PRO A 17 21.37 -7.61 -2.01
N VAL A 18 20.76 -6.51 -1.57
CA VAL A 18 21.38 -5.19 -1.44
C VAL A 18 20.99 -4.58 -0.08
N PRO A 19 21.83 -3.70 0.49
CA PRO A 19 21.47 -3.00 1.72
C PRO A 19 20.27 -2.08 1.50
N ARG A 20 19.57 -1.75 2.58
CA ARG A 20 18.35 -0.95 2.55
C ARG A 20 18.53 0.42 1.90
N GLU A 21 19.68 1.04 2.08
CA GLU A 21 20.01 2.32 1.45
C GLU A 21 20.01 2.24 -0.07
N GLU A 22 20.55 1.16 -0.64
CA GLU A 22 20.57 0.91 -2.08
C GLU A 22 19.17 0.55 -2.59
N ALA A 23 18.43 -0.29 -1.85
CA ALA A 23 17.03 -0.58 -2.16
C ALA A 23 16.16 0.69 -2.12
N TRP A 24 16.41 1.59 -1.17
CA TRP A 24 15.70 2.87 -1.06
C TRP A 24 16.02 3.80 -2.22
N ALA A 25 17.31 3.93 -2.57
CA ALA A 25 17.72 4.71 -3.73
C ALA A 25 17.02 4.21 -5.00
N ALA A 26 16.93 2.89 -5.18
CA ALA A 26 16.23 2.30 -6.29
C ALA A 26 14.72 2.62 -6.26
N VAL A 27 14.03 2.43 -5.12
CA VAL A 27 12.58 2.72 -5.01
C VAL A 27 12.23 4.20 -5.28
N CYS A 28 13.14 5.11 -4.92
CA CYS A 28 13.00 6.54 -5.18
C CYS A 28 13.47 6.97 -6.59
N ASP A 29 14.06 6.06 -7.36
CA ASP A 29 14.46 6.32 -8.74
C ASP A 29 13.23 6.31 -9.65
N ASP A 30 13.16 7.27 -10.57
CA ASP A 30 12.02 7.44 -11.45
C ASP A 30 11.84 6.26 -12.42
N ASP A 31 12.91 5.51 -12.72
CA ASP A 31 12.92 4.35 -13.62
C ASP A 31 12.46 3.03 -12.96
N TRP A 32 12.38 2.95 -11.63
CA TRP A 32 12.30 1.69 -10.88
C TRP A 32 11.07 0.81 -11.11
N LEU A 33 9.99 1.32 -11.73
CA LEU A 33 8.82 0.52 -12.09
C LEU A 33 8.63 0.39 -13.61
N GLY A 34 9.57 0.87 -14.42
CA GLY A 34 9.42 0.89 -15.88
C GLY A 34 8.25 1.77 -16.35
N LEU A 35 7.85 2.74 -15.54
CA LEU A 35 6.80 3.71 -15.82
C LEU A 35 7.44 5.09 -15.71
N GLU A 36 7.31 5.93 -16.73
CA GLU A 36 7.89 7.27 -16.67
C GLU A 36 7.18 8.11 -15.59
N ARG A 37 7.89 9.01 -14.92
CA ARG A 37 7.35 9.85 -13.83
C ARG A 37 6.11 10.66 -14.25
N GLU A 38 5.93 10.91 -15.54
CA GLU A 38 4.78 11.63 -16.11
C GLU A 38 3.47 10.81 -16.11
N GLU A 39 3.55 9.48 -16.10
CA GLU A 39 2.39 8.59 -15.93
C GLU A 39 2.00 8.45 -14.44
N ARG A 40 2.92 8.80 -13.53
CA ARG A 40 2.67 8.93 -12.09
C ARG A 40 2.01 10.27 -11.79
N ARG A 41 0.70 10.41 -12.03
CA ARG A 41 -0.08 11.50 -11.44
C ARG A 41 -0.32 11.21 -9.95
N ALA A 42 0.74 11.15 -9.16
CA ALA A 42 0.68 10.95 -7.72
C ALA A 42 0.06 12.20 -7.07
N VAL A 43 -1.16 12.06 -6.55
CA VAL A 43 -1.90 13.17 -5.91
C VAL A 43 -1.57 13.29 -4.42
N ASP A 44 -1.27 12.16 -3.78
CA ASP A 44 -0.94 12.10 -2.36
C ASP A 44 0.26 11.17 -2.19
N GLU A 45 1.35 11.67 -1.60
CA GLU A 45 2.59 10.96 -1.32
C GLU A 45 2.96 11.09 0.17
N GLU A 46 3.29 9.97 0.80
CA GLU A 46 3.86 9.90 2.15
C GLU A 46 5.22 9.19 2.06
N VAL A 47 6.26 9.84 2.59
CA VAL A 47 7.63 9.35 2.57
C VAL A 47 8.16 9.22 3.99
N VAL A 48 8.60 8.02 4.35
CA VAL A 48 9.44 7.76 5.53
C VAL A 48 10.80 7.32 5.02
N GLU A 49 11.77 8.24 5.06
CA GLU A 49 13.09 8.05 4.47
C GLU A 49 13.73 6.70 4.86
N GLY A 50 14.23 5.99 3.85
CA GLY A 50 14.89 4.70 4.00
C GLY A 50 13.98 3.54 4.38
N ARG A 51 12.66 3.74 4.51
CA ARG A 51 11.76 2.72 5.07
C ARG A 51 10.45 2.53 4.32
N ARG A 52 9.75 3.62 3.97
CA ARG A 52 8.41 3.52 3.42
C ARG A 52 8.11 4.62 2.42
N LEU A 53 7.46 4.24 1.33
CA LEU A 53 6.92 5.15 0.33
C LEU A 53 5.48 4.74 0.05
N SER A 54 4.55 5.65 0.26
CA SER A 54 3.13 5.44 -0.05
C SER A 54 2.67 6.49 -1.03
N PHE A 55 2.01 6.10 -2.10
CA PHE A 55 1.46 7.04 -3.08
C PHE A 55 0.22 6.48 -3.76
N THR A 56 -0.61 7.36 -4.33
CA THR A 56 -1.72 6.92 -5.17
C THR A 56 -1.39 7.03 -6.65
N TRP A 57 -1.80 6.05 -7.47
CA TRP A 57 -1.77 6.17 -8.93
C TRP A 57 -3.18 6.13 -9.54
N ASP A 58 -3.39 6.79 -10.67
CA ASP A 58 -4.61 6.68 -11.45
C ASP A 58 -4.38 5.62 -12.54
N GLY A 59 -5.27 4.62 -12.62
CA GLY A 59 -5.25 3.58 -13.65
C GLY A 59 -5.98 4.03 -14.91
N ASP A 60 -5.68 3.37 -16.03
CA ASP A 60 -6.28 3.67 -17.34
C ASP A 60 -7.81 3.49 -17.39
N ASP A 61 -8.35 2.70 -16.47
CA ASP A 61 -9.79 2.46 -16.30
C ASP A 61 -10.50 3.59 -15.51
N GLY A 62 -9.76 4.63 -15.11
CA GLY A 62 -10.24 5.71 -14.25
C GLY A 62 -10.33 5.31 -12.77
N GLY A 63 -9.87 4.12 -12.40
CA GLY A 63 -9.68 3.71 -11.02
C GLY A 63 -8.47 4.39 -10.39
N ARG A 64 -8.45 4.48 -9.05
CA ARG A 64 -7.26 4.92 -8.30
C ARG A 64 -6.81 3.80 -7.39
N THR A 65 -5.51 3.58 -7.26
CA THR A 65 -4.94 2.57 -6.34
C THR A 65 -3.97 3.25 -5.40
N LEU A 66 -4.00 2.87 -4.13
CA LEU A 66 -2.94 3.19 -3.17
C LEU A 66 -1.85 2.12 -3.29
N VAL A 67 -0.62 2.57 -3.50
CA VAL A 67 0.58 1.74 -3.49
C VAL A 67 1.34 2.05 -2.21
N ASP A 68 1.68 1.01 -1.45
CA ASP A 68 2.48 1.10 -0.24
C ASP A 68 3.71 0.20 -0.39
N ILE A 69 4.89 0.81 -0.34
CA ILE A 69 6.18 0.12 -0.42
C ILE A 69 6.84 0.23 0.95
N THR A 70 7.22 -0.91 1.52
CA THR A 70 7.97 -0.99 2.78
C THR A 70 9.27 -1.76 2.57
N LEU A 71 10.36 -1.23 3.14
CA LEU A 71 11.69 -1.81 3.17
C LEU A 71 12.05 -2.21 4.60
N ASP A 72 12.25 -3.52 4.80
CA ASP A 72 12.71 -4.07 6.07
C ASP A 72 14.10 -4.72 5.91
N ASP A 73 14.95 -4.58 6.92
CA ASP A 73 16.23 -5.28 6.96
C ASP A 73 16.00 -6.80 7.05
N ALA A 74 16.76 -7.56 6.28
CA ALA A 74 16.76 -9.02 6.28
C ALA A 74 18.21 -9.55 6.37
N GLU A 75 18.37 -10.80 6.79
CA GLU A 75 19.70 -11.42 6.97
C GLU A 75 20.56 -11.35 5.70
N ASP A 76 19.94 -11.56 4.53
CA ASP A 76 20.60 -11.59 3.23
C ASP A 76 20.35 -10.32 2.39
N GLY A 77 19.93 -9.21 3.00
CA GLY A 77 19.71 -7.93 2.29
C GLY A 77 18.46 -7.19 2.75
N THR A 78 17.62 -6.77 1.81
CA THR A 78 16.41 -5.97 2.09
C THR A 78 15.17 -6.69 1.60
N ARG A 79 14.18 -6.84 2.49
CA ARG A 79 12.86 -7.32 2.12
C ARG A 79 12.01 -6.14 1.68
N VAL A 80 11.58 -6.18 0.42
CA VAL A 80 10.66 -5.21 -0.17
C VAL A 80 9.26 -5.81 -0.13
N THR A 81 8.34 -5.12 0.52
CA THR A 81 6.90 -5.43 0.45
C THR A 81 6.22 -4.35 -0.37
N VAL A 82 5.48 -4.74 -1.41
CA VAL A 82 4.62 -3.85 -2.19
C VAL A 82 3.18 -4.27 -1.97
N VAL A 83 2.34 -3.32 -1.56
CA VAL A 83 0.91 -3.50 -1.39
C VAL A 83 0.18 -2.54 -2.32
N GLU A 84 -0.65 -3.08 -3.21
CA GLU A 84 -1.49 -2.35 -4.15
C GLU A 84 -2.95 -2.54 -3.75
N LEU A 85 -3.64 -1.44 -3.46
CA LEU A 85 -5.03 -1.42 -2.99
C LEU A 85 -5.89 -0.52 -3.87
N PRO A 86 -6.79 -1.06 -4.70
CA PRO A 86 -7.77 -0.25 -5.41
C PRO A 86 -8.59 0.57 -4.40
N LEU A 87 -8.66 1.89 -4.57
CA LEU A 87 -9.35 2.77 -3.62
C LEU A 87 -10.86 2.51 -3.57
N VAL A 88 -11.44 1.98 -4.64
CA VAL A 88 -12.83 1.49 -4.64
C VAL A 88 -13.04 0.41 -3.56
N THR A 89 -12.06 -0.47 -3.41
CA THR A 89 -12.04 -1.53 -2.39
C THR A 89 -11.85 -0.94 -1.00
N LEU A 90 -10.90 -0.01 -0.82
CA LEU A 90 -10.68 0.65 0.47
C LEU A 90 -11.93 1.39 0.97
N ARG A 91 -12.66 2.07 0.07
CA ARG A 91 -13.93 2.73 0.41
C ARG A 91 -15.01 1.72 0.82
N ALA A 92 -15.15 0.62 0.10
CA ALA A 92 -16.11 -0.43 0.42
C ALA A 92 -15.82 -1.07 1.79
N VAL A 93 -14.55 -1.40 2.06
CA VAL A 93 -14.11 -1.93 3.36
C VAL A 93 -14.33 -0.89 4.46
N GLY A 94 -13.94 0.36 4.25
CA GLY A 94 -14.14 1.45 5.21
C GLY A 94 -15.61 1.64 5.60
N ALA A 95 -16.52 1.59 4.61
CA ALA A 95 -17.96 1.63 4.85
C ALA A 95 -18.43 0.44 5.70
N SER A 96 -17.92 -0.76 5.43
CA SER A 96 -18.28 -1.98 6.19
C SER A 96 -17.74 -1.96 7.63
N VAL A 97 -16.54 -1.43 7.85
CA VAL A 97 -15.94 -1.28 9.20
C VAL A 97 -16.68 -0.22 9.98
N ALA A 98 -16.99 0.93 9.37
CA ALA A 98 -17.80 1.98 10.00
C ALA A 98 -19.20 1.49 10.37
N ALA A 99 -19.85 0.71 9.50
CA ALA A 99 -21.15 0.11 9.79
C ALA A 99 -21.08 -0.86 10.98
N ARG A 100 -20.04 -1.71 11.06
CA ARG A 100 -19.81 -2.60 12.21
C ARG A 100 -19.49 -1.85 13.49
N ALA A 101 -18.76 -0.74 13.41
CA ALA A 101 -18.49 0.11 14.57
C ALA A 101 -19.75 0.85 15.05
N ALA A 102 -20.65 1.23 14.14
CA ALA A 102 -21.96 1.79 14.48
C ALA A 102 -22.89 0.77 15.16
N ASP A 103 -22.69 -0.52 14.91
CA ASP A 103 -23.35 -1.64 15.60
C ASP A 103 -22.65 -2.06 16.93
N GLY A 104 -21.78 -1.19 17.47
CA GLY A 104 -20.98 -1.45 18.65
C GLY A 104 -21.76 -1.80 19.94
N PRO A 105 -21.11 -2.40 20.95
CA PRO A 105 -21.74 -2.86 22.18
C PRO A 105 -22.45 -1.70 22.90
N ARG A 106 -23.77 -1.84 23.09
CA ARG A 106 -24.55 -0.90 23.89
C ARG A 106 -24.12 -1.02 25.35
N MET A 107 -23.64 0.08 25.95
CA MET A 107 -23.59 0.18 27.40
C MET A 107 -25.00 -0.07 27.93
N LEU A 108 -25.22 -1.21 28.56
CA LEU A 108 -26.35 -1.40 29.45
C LEU A 108 -26.03 -0.56 30.68
N ALA A 109 -26.61 0.63 30.75
CA ALA A 109 -26.62 1.40 31.99
C ALA A 109 -27.35 0.56 33.05
N CYS A 110 -26.62 0.11 34.08
CA CYS A 110 -27.25 -0.48 35.26
C CYS A 110 -28.11 0.58 35.95
N ALA A 111 -29.36 0.21 36.23
CA ALA A 111 -30.34 1.01 36.96
C ALA A 111 -30.05 1.05 38.47
#